data_AF-A0A344US20-F1
#
_entry.id   AF-A0A344US20-F1
#
_cell.length_a   1.000
_cell.length_b   1.000
_cell.length_c   1.000
_cell.angle_alpha   90.00
_cell.angle_beta   90.00
_cell.angle_gamma   90.00
#
_symmetry.space_group_name_H-M   'P 1'
#
loop_
_entity.id
_entity.type
_entity.pdbx_description
1 polymer ?
#
loop_
_entity_poly.entity_id
_entity_poly.type
_entity_poly.pdbx_seq_one_letter_code
_entity_poly.pdbx_strand_id
1 'polypeptide(L)'
;MDPDDRNAVYSALRDVAQMDGLPAEDSENVTSLLDVGELQVAFEILCTQLYEYDVVLTVDAMQDLQSCERLLHTDPKYLDCLRDSQEHGEGNAT
;
A
#
# COMPACT_ATOMS: atom_id res chain seq x y z
N MET A 1 -12.42 10.23 -10.53
CA MET A 1 -12.64 8.89 -9.99
C MET A 1 -14.12 8.72 -9.69
N ASP A 2 -14.70 7.60 -10.10
CA ASP A 2 -16.08 7.24 -9.78
C ASP A 2 -16.26 6.98 -8.26
N PRO A 3 -17.44 7.21 -7.64
CA PRO A 3 -17.64 6.92 -6.23
C PRO A 3 -17.39 5.46 -5.84
N ASP A 4 -17.69 4.50 -6.72
CA ASP A 4 -17.45 3.08 -6.48
C ASP A 4 -15.95 2.77 -6.53
N ASP A 5 -15.23 3.32 -7.53
CA ASP A 5 -13.76 3.24 -7.59
C ASP A 5 -13.12 3.84 -6.32
N ARG A 6 -13.64 4.98 -5.85
CA ARG A 6 -13.13 5.64 -4.64
C ARG A 6 -13.32 4.78 -3.40
N ASN A 7 -14.47 4.14 -3.26
CA ASN A 7 -14.74 3.23 -2.14
C ASN A 7 -13.85 1.97 -2.22
N ALA A 8 -13.63 1.45 -3.42
CA ALA A 8 -12.73 0.31 -3.63
C ALA A 8 -11.30 0.65 -3.22
N VAL A 9 -10.77 1.81 -3.65
CA VAL A 9 -9.45 2.30 -3.25
C VAL A 9 -9.37 2.48 -1.74
N TYR A 10 -10.38 3.12 -1.12
CA TYR A 10 -10.41 3.31 0.33
C TYR A 10 -10.34 1.97 1.08
N SER A 11 -11.16 0.99 0.68
CA SER A 11 -11.20 -0.32 1.34
C SER A 11 -9.86 -1.05 1.20
N ALA A 12 -9.32 -1.11 -0.02
CA ALA A 12 -8.05 -1.77 -0.29
C ALA A 12 -6.90 -1.15 0.51
N LEU A 13 -6.78 0.17 0.51
CA LEU A 13 -5.75 0.88 1.27
C LEU A 13 -5.89 0.65 2.78
N ARG A 14 -7.13 0.65 3.28
CA ARG A 14 -7.41 0.41 4.69
C ARG A 14 -7.03 -1.01 5.10
N ASP A 15 -7.36 -2.00 4.29
CA ASP A 15 -7.05 -3.41 4.58
C ASP A 15 -5.53 -3.64 4.59
N VAL A 16 -4.80 -3.07 3.63
CA VAL A 16 -3.33 -3.17 3.59
C VAL A 16 -2.67 -2.43 4.75
N ALA A 17 -3.17 -1.26 5.15
CA ALA A 17 -2.64 -0.51 6.29
C ALA A 17 -2.81 -1.22 7.64
N GLN A 18 -3.66 -2.25 7.72
CA GLN A 18 -3.88 -3.08 8.91
C GLN A 18 -3.09 -4.40 8.88
N MET A 19 -2.23 -4.62 7.89
CA MET A 19 -1.37 -5.79 7.83
C MET A 19 -0.31 -5.78 8.94
N ASP A 20 0.05 -6.97 9.42
CA ASP A 20 1.14 -7.13 10.37
C ASP A 20 2.48 -6.68 9.74
N GLY A 21 3.29 -5.97 10.52
CA GLY A 21 4.61 -5.47 10.09
C GLY A 21 4.71 -3.95 10.04
N LEU A 22 3.57 -3.24 10.03
CA LEU A 22 3.53 -1.78 10.18
C LEU A 22 3.42 -1.37 11.64
N PRO A 23 4.17 -0.36 12.11
CA PRO A 23 3.93 0.27 13.41
C PRO A 23 2.53 0.90 13.48
N ALA A 24 1.91 0.84 14.65
CA ALA A 24 0.56 1.37 14.85
C ALA A 24 0.45 2.86 14.49
N GLU A 25 1.47 3.66 14.79
CA GLU A 25 1.50 5.10 14.45
C GLU A 25 1.48 5.35 12.93
N ASP A 26 2.16 4.49 12.17
CA ASP A 26 2.24 4.58 10.71
C ASP A 26 0.90 4.18 10.07
N SER A 27 0.28 3.10 10.56
CA SER A 27 -1.07 2.67 10.17
C SER A 27 -2.14 3.71 10.53
N GLU A 28 -2.03 4.37 11.69
CA GLU A 28 -2.94 5.44 12.11
C GLU A 28 -2.80 6.69 11.22
N ASN A 29 -1.58 7.02 10.80
CA ASN A 29 -1.32 8.13 9.89
C ASN A 29 -1.99 7.89 8.52
N VAL A 30 -1.83 6.69 7.94
CA VAL A 30 -2.50 6.31 6.69
C VAL A 30 -4.02 6.36 6.86
N THR A 31 -4.55 5.80 7.95
CA THR A 31 -6.00 5.81 8.23
C THR A 31 -6.55 7.24 8.32
N SER A 32 -5.82 8.15 8.95
CA SER A 32 -6.21 9.56 9.06
C SER A 32 -6.31 10.25 7.70
N LEU A 33 -5.41 9.94 6.77
CA LEU A 33 -5.45 10.44 5.39
C LEU A 33 -6.62 9.89 4.60
N LEU A 34 -6.92 8.59 4.79
CA LEU A 34 -8.09 7.96 4.18
C LEU A 34 -9.39 8.64 4.64
N ASP A 35 -9.51 8.95 5.92
CA ASP A 35 -10.73 9.54 6.50
C ASP A 35 -11.01 10.97 6.02
N VAL A 36 -9.96 11.73 5.69
CA VAL A 36 -10.11 13.08 5.08
C VAL A 36 -10.20 13.03 3.55
N GLY A 37 -10.09 11.85 2.94
CA GLY A 37 -10.22 11.64 1.50
C GLY A 37 -8.96 11.85 0.68
N GLU A 38 -7.79 11.95 1.32
CA GLU A 38 -6.48 12.12 0.68
C GLU A 38 -5.92 10.78 0.18
N LEU A 39 -6.69 10.09 -0.67
CA LEU A 39 -6.40 8.70 -1.08
C LEU A 39 -5.05 8.54 -1.80
N GLN A 40 -4.68 9.52 -2.62
CA GLN A 40 -3.40 9.48 -3.33
C GLN A 40 -2.23 9.57 -2.35
N VAL A 41 -2.28 10.52 -1.42
CA VAL A 41 -1.23 10.70 -0.41
C VAL A 41 -1.17 9.49 0.53
N ALA A 42 -2.33 8.94 0.91
CA ALA A 42 -2.42 7.72 1.70
C ALA A 42 -1.75 6.53 1.00
N PHE A 43 -1.97 6.36 -0.32
CA PHE A 43 -1.32 5.32 -1.12
C PHE A 43 0.20 5.49 -1.14
N GLU A 44 0.69 6.71 -1.44
CA GLU A 44 2.13 6.96 -1.55
C GLU A 44 2.85 6.69 -0.22
N ILE A 45 2.28 7.17 0.89
CA ILE A 45 2.82 6.93 2.23
C ILE A 45 2.79 5.45 2.59
N LEU A 46 1.67 4.76 2.33
CA LEU A 46 1.54 3.34 2.62
C LEU A 46 2.58 2.52 1.86
N CYS A 47 2.76 2.76 0.55
CA CYS A 47 3.79 2.07 -0.24
C CYS A 47 5.21 2.34 0.29
N THR A 48 5.51 3.57 0.70
CA THR A 48 6.80 3.91 1.32
C THR A 48 6.99 3.17 2.65
N GLN A 49 6.00 3.17 3.54
CA GLN A 49 6.09 2.48 4.83
C GLN A 49 6.25 0.96 4.67
N LEU A 50 5.46 0.34 3.77
CA LEU A 50 5.56 -1.09 3.47
C LEU A 50 6.96 -1.46 2.98
N TYR A 51 7.57 -0.61 2.15
CA TYR A 51 8.94 -0.78 1.68
C TYR A 51 9.96 -0.58 2.81
N GLU A 52 9.84 0.48 3.60
CA GLU A 52 10.79 0.82 4.67
C GLU A 52 10.84 -0.23 5.79
N TYR A 53 9.68 -0.79 6.14
CA TYR A 53 9.57 -1.84 7.16
C TYR A 53 9.73 -3.26 6.62
N ASP A 54 10.03 -3.41 5.32
CA ASP A 54 10.17 -4.71 4.65
C ASP A 54 8.95 -5.63 4.92
N VAL A 55 7.75 -5.05 4.81
CA VAL A 55 6.51 -5.78 5.05
C VAL A 55 6.30 -6.81 3.95
N VAL A 56 6.14 -8.07 4.34
CA VAL A 56 5.87 -9.16 3.42
C VAL A 56 4.41 -9.09 2.97
N LEU A 57 4.21 -8.85 1.68
CA LEU A 57 2.88 -8.70 1.09
C LEU A 57 2.36 -10.03 0.54
N THR A 58 1.07 -10.27 0.74
CA THR A 58 0.37 -11.34 0.03
C THR A 58 0.21 -10.97 -1.44
N VAL A 59 0.02 -11.98 -2.29
CA VAL A 59 -0.28 -11.76 -3.72
C VAL A 59 -1.53 -10.89 -3.89
N ASP A 60 -2.54 -11.10 -3.06
CA ASP A 60 -3.79 -10.34 -3.10
C ASP A 60 -3.55 -8.87 -2.73
N ALA A 61 -2.81 -8.59 -1.64
CA ALA A 61 -2.47 -7.22 -1.24
C ALA A 61 -1.68 -6.49 -2.34
N MET A 62 -0.74 -7.17 -3.01
CA MET A 62 -0.01 -6.60 -4.14
C MET A 62 -0.92 -6.28 -5.33
N GLN A 63 -1.90 -7.14 -5.64
CA GLN A 63 -2.88 -6.90 -6.71
C GLN A 63 -3.83 -5.74 -6.38
N ASP A 64 -4.21 -5.62 -5.11
CA ASP A 64 -5.03 -4.50 -4.62
C ASP A 64 -4.27 -3.18 -4.76
N LEU A 65 -3.01 -3.13 -4.35
CA LEU A 65 -2.16 -1.95 -4.52
C LEU A 65 -1.97 -1.58 -6.00
N GLN A 66 -1.75 -2.56 -6.89
CA GLN A 66 -1.71 -2.32 -8.35
C GLN A 66 -3.02 -1.75 -8.90
N SER A 67 -4.15 -2.15 -8.34
CA SER A 67 -5.46 -1.63 -8.75
C SER A 67 -5.64 -0.20 -8.25
N CYS A 68 -5.23 0.10 -7.02
CA CYS A 68 -5.21 1.45 -6.47
C CYS A 68 -4.33 2.41 -7.29
N GLU A 69 -3.10 2.01 -7.64
CA GLU A 69 -2.18 2.81 -8.46
C GLU A 69 -2.82 3.23 -9.79
N ARG A 70 -3.45 2.29 -10.50
CA ARG A 70 -4.14 2.57 -11.77
C ARG A 70 -5.29 3.55 -11.63
N LEU A 71 -6.06 3.45 -10.54
CA LEU A 71 -7.22 4.30 -10.28
C LEU A 71 -6.83 5.71 -9.77
N LEU A 72 -5.72 5.79 -9.04
CA LEU A 72 -5.18 7.03 -8.48
C LEU A 72 -4.27 7.79 -9.45
N HIS A 73 -3.80 7.13 -10.51
CA HIS A 73 -2.83 7.69 -11.47
C HIS A 73 -1.54 8.17 -10.79
N THR A 74 -1.05 7.41 -9.80
CA THR A 74 0.19 7.68 -9.07
C THR A 74 1.43 7.36 -9.91
N ASP A 75 2.59 7.78 -9.42
CA ASP A 75 3.88 7.43 -10.00
C ASP A 75 4.15 5.92 -9.83
N PRO A 76 4.41 5.15 -10.90
CA PRO A 76 4.61 3.70 -10.83
C PRO A 76 5.80 3.27 -9.96
N LYS A 77 6.75 4.18 -9.71
CA LYS A 77 7.94 3.91 -8.88
C LYS A 77 7.60 3.34 -7.51
N TYR A 78 6.47 3.73 -6.92
CA TYR A 78 6.08 3.29 -5.57
C TYR A 78 5.82 1.79 -5.54
N LEU A 79 5.20 1.23 -6.59
CA LEU A 79 4.99 -0.22 -6.69
C LEU A 79 6.19 -0.94 -7.26
N ASP A 80 6.95 -0.33 -8.18
CA ASP A 80 8.16 -0.96 -8.70
C ASP A 80 9.16 -1.23 -7.57
N CYS A 81 9.44 -0.22 -6.70
CA CYS A 81 10.32 -0.41 -5.55
C CYS A 81 9.80 -1.47 -4.57
N LEU A 82 8.49 -1.48 -4.33
CA LEU A 82 7.87 -2.45 -3.42
C LEU A 82 7.93 -3.87 -3.99
N ARG A 83 7.67 -4.05 -5.29
CA ARG A 83 7.79 -5.35 -5.96
C ARG A 83 9.22 -5.87 -5.95
N ASP A 84 10.18 -5.01 -6.27
CA ASP A 84 11.59 -5.37 -6.25
C ASP A 84 12.01 -5.84 -4.86
N SER A 85 11.50 -5.23 -3.77
CA SER A 85 11.83 -5.71 -2.42
C SER A 85 11.26 -7.09 -2.12
N GLN A 86 10.04 -7.40 -2.60
CA GLN A 86 9.44 -8.73 -2.40
C GLN A 86 10.18 -9.84 -3.16
N GLU A 87 10.75 -9.55 -4.33
CA GLU A 87 11.48 -10.54 -5.15
C GLU A 87 12.87 -10.87 -4.58
N HIS A 88 13.46 -9.99 -3.78
CA HIS A 88 14.78 -10.20 -3.16
C HIS A 88 14.72 -10.80 -1.74
N GLY A 89 13.52 -11.03 -1.18
CA GLY A 89 13.32 -11.66 0.13
C GLY A 89 13.57 -13.18 0.16
N GLU A 90 13.60 -13.87 -0.98
CA GLU A 90 13.98 -15.30 -1.08
C GLU A 90 15.51 -15.45 -1.15
N GLY A 91 16.19 -15.11 -0.05
CA GLY A 91 17.63 -14.93 -0.07
C GLY A 91 18.43 -15.36 1.16
N ASN A 92 17.88 -16.09 2.14
CA ASN A 92 18.74 -16.87 3.05
C ASN A 92 17.97 -17.89 3.93
N ALA A 93 17.91 -19.14 3.48
CA ALA A 93 17.85 -20.28 4.39
C ALA A 93 19.15 -21.07 4.18
N THR A 94 20.13 -20.84 5.05
CA THR A 94 21.31 -21.72 5.18
C THR A 94 21.01 -22.85 6.15
#